data_AF-A0A0U5IL52-F1
#
_entry.id   AF-A0A0U5IL52-F1
#
_cell.length_a   1.000
_cell.length_b   1.000
_cell.length_c   1.000
_cell.angle_alpha   90.00
_cell.angle_beta   90.00
_cell.angle_gamma   90.00
#
_symmetry.space_group_name_H-M   'P 1'
#
loop_
_entity.id
_entity.type
_entity.pdbx_description
1 polymer ?
#
loop_
_entity_poly.entity_id
_entity_poly.type
_entity_poly.pdbx_seq_one_letter_code
_entity_poly.pdbx_strand_id
1 'polypeptide(L)'
;MRGILCRLDSVVIEGLASEAPERVAVTDLRAFPMGSDVELTVYWLDRPGVLGPSASVYWQGQELLRMDLHEANPHVHYGLAQARLWRAGGERIYLPETPIEARAEFAAYQINRNLAWCFANHPDQRAKRSLPDHAVLQEAALWLHERILDLHRSKRS
;
A
#
# COMPACT_ATOMS: atom_id res chain seq x y z
N MET A 1 -24.09 -8.41 -12.65
CA MET A 1 -22.84 -9.09 -12.23
C MET A 1 -21.79 -8.91 -13.32
N ARG A 2 -20.82 -8.02 -13.11
CA ARG A 2 -19.61 -7.92 -13.94
C ARG A 2 -18.44 -7.92 -12.96
N GLY A 3 -17.76 -9.06 -12.87
CA GLY A 3 -16.50 -9.17 -12.15
C GLY A 3 -15.43 -8.42 -12.93
N ILE A 4 -14.80 -7.44 -12.29
CA ILE A 4 -13.58 -6.82 -12.78
C ILE A 4 -12.46 -7.50 -12.01
N LEU A 5 -12.03 -8.65 -12.53
CA LEU A 5 -10.76 -9.25 -12.21
C LEU A 5 -9.72 -8.52 -13.08
N CYS A 6 -9.24 -7.36 -12.63
CA CYS A 6 -8.10 -6.73 -13.28
C CYS A 6 -6.84 -7.47 -12.84
N ARG A 7 -6.34 -8.32 -13.75
CA ARG A 7 -4.96 -8.85 -13.73
C ARG A 7 -3.98 -7.71 -13.45
N LEU A 8 -3.34 -7.75 -12.28
CA LEU A 8 -2.10 -7.04 -12.00
C LEU A 8 -0.92 -7.97 -12.29
N ASP A 9 -0.86 -8.49 -13.52
CA ASP A 9 0.35 -9.13 -14.01
C ASP A 9 1.16 -8.03 -14.72
N SER A 10 2.14 -7.46 -14.00
CA SER A 10 3.23 -6.63 -14.54
C SER A 10 2.81 -5.29 -15.17
N VAL A 11 2.65 -4.24 -14.36
CA VAL A 11 2.59 -2.87 -14.88
C VAL A 11 4.00 -2.27 -14.89
N VAL A 12 4.57 -2.09 -16.08
CA VAL A 12 5.71 -1.20 -16.31
C VAL A 12 5.19 0.23 -16.18
N ILE A 13 5.63 0.96 -15.16
CA ILE A 13 5.34 2.38 -15.01
C ILE A 13 6.35 3.14 -15.89
N GLU A 14 5.94 3.54 -17.09
CA GLU A 14 6.78 4.39 -17.95
C GLU A 14 6.67 5.87 -17.56
N GLY A 15 7.82 6.50 -17.33
CA GLY A 15 7.91 7.94 -17.12
C GLY A 15 9.32 8.46 -16.89
N LEU A 16 9.95 8.90 -17.98
CA LEU A 16 11.07 9.87 -18.10
C LEU A 16 12.52 9.40 -17.87
N ALA A 17 13.25 9.38 -19.00
CA ALA A 17 14.67 9.65 -19.23
C ALA A 17 15.74 8.72 -18.60
N SER A 18 16.37 7.94 -19.49
CA SER A 18 17.78 7.51 -19.48
C SER A 18 18.31 6.84 -18.20
N GLU A 19 18.07 5.55 -18.11
CA GLU A 19 19.03 4.48 -17.77
C GLU A 19 18.31 3.17 -18.11
N ALA A 20 19.02 2.04 -18.31
CA ALA A 20 18.36 0.76 -18.57
C ALA A 20 17.21 0.53 -17.56
N PRO A 21 16.02 0.06 -17.96
CA PRO A 21 14.85 0.04 -17.09
C PRO A 21 15.23 -0.64 -15.78
N GLU A 22 15.27 0.15 -14.71
CA GLU A 22 15.59 -0.32 -13.38
C GLU A 22 14.65 -1.48 -13.09
N ARG A 23 15.19 -2.68 -12.81
CA ARG A 23 14.37 -3.87 -12.65
C ARG A 23 13.55 -3.74 -11.37
N VAL A 24 12.34 -3.22 -11.50
CA VAL A 24 11.33 -3.21 -10.43
C VAL A 24 10.49 -4.46 -10.58
N ALA A 25 10.58 -5.36 -9.60
CA ALA A 25 9.74 -6.54 -9.50
C ALA A 25 8.76 -6.39 -8.33
N VAL A 26 7.47 -6.51 -8.63
CA VAL A 26 6.41 -6.68 -7.64
C VAL A 26 5.97 -8.14 -7.71
N THR A 27 6.15 -8.89 -6.64
CA THR A 27 5.79 -10.31 -6.59
C THR A 27 4.86 -10.61 -5.42
N ASP A 28 4.24 -11.79 -5.45
CA ASP A 28 3.44 -12.32 -4.35
C ASP A 28 2.30 -11.40 -3.90
N LEU A 29 1.74 -10.64 -4.85
CA LEU A 29 0.61 -9.76 -4.61
C LEU A 29 -0.58 -10.56 -4.07
N ARG A 30 -1.12 -10.08 -2.95
CA ARG A 30 -2.35 -10.56 -2.34
C ARG A 30 -3.23 -9.37 -2.04
N ALA A 31 -4.52 -9.50 -2.33
CA ALA A 31 -5.51 -8.45 -2.12
C ALA A 31 -6.52 -8.86 -1.06
N PHE A 32 -6.99 -7.87 -0.31
CA PHE A 32 -8.09 -7.96 0.63
C PHE A 32 -9.13 -6.88 0.26
N PRO A 33 -10.35 -7.28 -0.13
CA PRO A 33 -11.40 -6.33 -0.45
C PRO A 33 -11.91 -5.67 0.84
N MET A 34 -11.89 -4.33 0.87
CA MET A 34 -12.40 -3.54 2.00
C MET A 34 -13.75 -2.86 1.67
N GLY A 35 -14.42 -3.33 0.62
CA GLY A 35 -15.68 -2.77 0.11
C GLY A 35 -15.79 -2.93 -1.41
N SER A 36 -16.78 -2.28 -2.02
CA SER A 36 -16.97 -2.29 -3.48
C SER A 36 -15.89 -1.56 -4.25
N ASP A 37 -15.31 -0.53 -3.63
CA ASP A 37 -14.42 0.43 -4.28
C ASP A 37 -13.04 0.50 -3.62
N VAL A 38 -12.84 -0.21 -2.50
CA VAL A 38 -11.63 -0.11 -1.67
C VAL A 38 -10.95 -1.46 -1.60
N GLU A 39 -9.65 -1.48 -1.87
CA GLU A 39 -8.82 -2.68 -1.84
C GLU A 39 -7.54 -2.40 -1.08
N LEU A 40 -7.18 -3.29 -0.17
CA LEU A 40 -5.85 -3.36 0.42
C LEU A 40 -5.04 -4.43 -0.32
N THR A 41 -3.82 -4.09 -0.69
CA THR A 41 -2.88 -5.05 -1.29
C THR A 41 -1.63 -5.16 -0.44
N VAL A 42 -1.06 -6.36 -0.40
CA VAL A 42 0.26 -6.66 0.17
C VAL A 42 1.07 -7.35 -0.89
N TYR A 43 2.33 -6.94 -1.05
CA TYR A 43 3.22 -7.45 -2.09
C TYR A 43 4.67 -7.37 -1.64
N TRP A 44 5.54 -8.13 -2.31
CA TRP A 44 6.99 -8.01 -2.15
C TRP A 44 7.53 -7.08 -3.22
N LEU A 45 8.28 -6.06 -2.80
CA LEU A 45 8.96 -5.15 -3.70
C LEU A 45 10.45 -5.50 -3.73
N ASP A 46 10.97 -5.68 -4.94
CA ASP A 46 12.38 -5.91 -5.22
C ASP A 46 12.83 -4.94 -6.31
N ARG A 47 13.64 -3.94 -5.91
CA ARG A 47 14.34 -3.01 -6.79
C ARG A 47 15.64 -2.55 -6.11
N PRO A 48 16.60 -1.95 -6.83
CA PRO A 48 17.84 -1.46 -6.22
C PRO A 48 17.59 -0.57 -5.00
N GLY A 49 18.24 -0.92 -3.89
CA GLY A 49 18.13 -0.20 -2.61
C GLY A 49 16.79 -0.35 -1.87
N VAL A 50 15.83 -1.11 -2.40
CA VAL A 50 14.52 -1.29 -1.79
C VAL A 50 14.08 -2.75 -1.94
N LEU A 51 14.14 -3.48 -0.83
CA LEU A 51 13.75 -4.88 -0.78
C LEU A 51 12.89 -5.13 0.46
N GLY A 52 11.72 -5.71 0.27
CA GLY A 52 10.88 -6.14 1.38
C GLY A 52 9.37 -6.09 1.12
N PRO A 53 8.58 -6.37 2.16
CA PRO A 53 7.14 -6.28 2.06
C PRO A 53 6.69 -4.82 1.96
N SER A 54 5.64 -4.61 1.18
CA SER A 54 4.94 -3.35 1.03
C SER A 54 3.44 -3.59 1.01
N ALA A 55 2.68 -2.57 1.37
CA ALA A 55 1.23 -2.61 1.30
C ALA A 55 0.68 -1.29 0.75
N SER A 56 -0.39 -1.37 -0.04
CA SER A 56 -1.06 -0.19 -0.59
C SER A 56 -2.56 -0.32 -0.45
N VAL A 57 -3.22 0.77 -0.04
CA VAL A 57 -4.68 0.89 -0.06
C VAL A 57 -5.09 1.73 -1.25
N TYR A 58 -6.04 1.20 -2.02
CA TYR A 58 -6.58 1.83 -3.22
C TYR A 58 -8.06 2.15 -3.04
N TRP A 59 -8.49 3.27 -3.61
CA TRP A 59 -9.90 3.56 -3.86
C TRP A 59 -10.11 3.77 -5.36
N GLN A 60 -10.92 2.94 -6.00
CA GLN A 60 -11.16 2.95 -7.45
C GLN A 60 -9.86 3.00 -8.28
N GLY A 61 -8.85 2.22 -7.88
CA GLY A 61 -7.53 2.19 -8.52
C GLY A 61 -6.61 3.37 -8.20
N GLN A 62 -7.07 4.36 -7.42
CA GLN A 62 -6.24 5.46 -6.93
C GLN A 62 -5.58 5.07 -5.61
N GLU A 63 -4.26 5.10 -5.57
CA GLU A 63 -3.49 4.76 -4.37
C GLU A 63 -3.62 5.88 -3.33
N LEU A 64 -4.21 5.56 -2.18
CA LEU A 64 -4.46 6.52 -1.10
C LEU A 64 -3.32 6.54 -0.09
N LEU A 65 -2.88 5.35 0.29
CA LEU A 65 -1.93 5.08 1.37
C LEU A 65 -1.00 3.98 0.89
N ARG A 66 0.31 4.17 1.06
CA ARG A 66 1.31 3.14 0.80
C ARG A 66 2.24 3.00 2.00
N MET A 67 2.49 1.78 2.42
CA MET A 67 3.34 1.42 3.54
C MET A 67 4.50 0.59 2.99
N ASP A 68 5.67 1.23 2.92
CA ASP A 68 6.93 0.64 2.49
C ASP A 68 7.64 0.09 3.73
N LEU A 69 7.55 -1.21 3.96
CA LEU A 69 7.98 -1.87 5.20
C LEU A 69 9.34 -2.55 5.06
N HIS A 70 10.19 -2.02 4.19
CA HIS A 70 11.54 -2.53 3.91
C HIS A 70 12.44 -2.44 5.13
N GLU A 71 13.53 -3.21 5.15
CA GLU A 71 14.52 -3.14 6.25
C GLU A 71 15.20 -1.78 6.30
N ALA A 72 15.69 -1.33 5.15
CA ALA A 72 16.25 0.00 5.01
C ALA A 72 15.11 1.01 4.81
N ASN A 73 15.10 2.05 5.64
CA ASN A 73 14.25 3.23 5.45
C ASN A 73 12.73 2.92 5.37
N PRO A 74 12.14 2.20 6.34
CA PRO A 74 10.69 1.96 6.36
C PRO A 74 9.93 3.29 6.46
N HIS A 75 8.88 3.44 5.65
CA HIS A 75 8.09 4.68 5.64
C HIS A 75 6.67 4.48 5.12
N VAL A 76 5.83 5.47 5.38
CA VAL A 76 4.45 5.51 4.87
C VAL A 76 4.25 6.75 4.04
N HIS A 77 3.66 6.58 2.87
CA HIS A 77 3.24 7.65 1.98
C HIS A 77 1.76 7.92 2.21
N TYR A 78 1.43 9.17 2.52
CA TYR A 78 0.04 9.63 2.65
C TYR A 78 -0.38 10.46 1.46
N GLY A 79 -1.66 10.36 1.14
CA GLY A 79 -2.30 11.23 0.16
C GLY A 79 -1.69 11.12 -1.23
N LEU A 80 -1.28 9.91 -1.65
CA LEU A 80 -0.63 9.69 -2.94
C LEU A 80 -1.54 10.12 -4.11
N ALA A 81 -2.85 9.88 -4.02
CA ALA A 81 -3.83 10.36 -4.99
C ALA A 81 -3.85 11.90 -5.09
N GLN A 82 -3.87 12.61 -3.95
CA GLN A 82 -3.75 14.09 -3.91
C GLN A 82 -2.44 14.55 -4.53
N ALA A 83 -1.33 13.94 -4.11
CA ALA A 83 0.00 14.35 -4.51
C ALA A 83 0.20 14.19 -6.01
N ARG A 84 -0.30 13.12 -6.62
CA ARG A 84 -0.29 12.92 -8.08
C ARG A 84 -1.04 14.03 -8.81
N LEU A 85 -2.19 14.46 -8.31
CA LEU A 85 -2.95 15.58 -8.89
C LEU A 85 -2.19 16.91 -8.81
N TRP A 86 -1.38 17.10 -7.76
CA TRP A 86 -0.56 18.30 -7.57
C TRP A 86 0.87 18.17 -8.09
N ARG A 87 1.21 17.06 -8.78
CA ARG A 87 2.56 16.74 -9.25
C ARG A 87 3.61 16.80 -8.12
N ALA A 88 3.21 16.46 -6.90
CA ALA A 88 4.05 16.37 -5.72
C ALA A 88 4.41 14.91 -5.40
N GLY A 89 5.49 14.69 -4.65
CA GLY A 89 6.02 13.36 -4.32
C GLY A 89 5.30 12.60 -3.20
N GLY A 90 4.19 13.13 -2.67
CA GLY A 90 3.50 12.62 -1.48
C GLY A 90 4.22 12.99 -0.18
N GLU A 91 3.49 13.04 0.93
CA GLU A 91 4.10 13.18 2.26
C GLU A 91 4.59 11.83 2.77
N ARG A 92 5.77 11.81 3.39
CA ARG A 92 6.39 10.60 3.93
C ARG A 92 6.63 10.72 5.41
N ILE A 93 6.21 9.70 6.16
CA ILE A 93 6.58 9.53 7.56
C ILE A 93 7.50 8.33 7.66
N TYR A 94 8.74 8.59 8.08
CA TYR A 94 9.76 7.57 8.27
C TYR A 94 9.60 6.89 9.63
N LEU A 95 9.75 5.58 9.63
CA LEU A 95 9.84 4.80 10.85
C LEU A 95 11.32 4.60 11.22
N PRO A 96 11.63 4.48 12.52
CA PRO A 96 12.92 3.94 12.92
C PRO A 96 13.10 2.52 12.38
N GLU A 97 14.35 2.14 12.12
CA GLU A 97 14.70 0.77 11.78
C GLU A 97 14.29 -0.15 12.93
N THR A 98 13.35 -1.05 12.64
CA THR A 98 12.70 -1.89 13.63
C THR A 98 12.46 -3.30 13.07
N PRO A 99 12.28 -4.31 13.93
CA PRO A 99 11.90 -5.66 13.49
C PRO A 99 10.66 -5.66 12.62
N ILE A 100 10.48 -6.70 11.80
CA ILE A 100 9.34 -6.76 10.86
C ILE A 100 8.00 -6.79 11.60
N GLU A 101 7.97 -7.35 12.81
CA GLU A 101 6.81 -7.42 13.70
C GLU A 101 6.31 -6.03 14.05
N ALA A 102 7.20 -5.14 14.51
CA ALA A 102 6.86 -3.75 14.82
C ALA A 102 6.40 -2.97 13.57
N ARG A 103 7.01 -3.26 12.41
CA ARG A 103 6.59 -2.67 11.13
C ARG A 103 5.21 -3.15 10.69
N ALA A 104 4.89 -4.43 10.90
CA ALA A 104 3.58 -5.01 10.60
C ALA A 104 2.50 -4.44 11.54
N GLU A 105 2.79 -4.31 12.83
CA GLU A 105 1.92 -3.66 13.82
C GLU A 105 1.64 -2.20 13.43
N PHE A 106 2.68 -1.48 13.00
CA PHE A 106 2.50 -0.11 12.52
C PHE A 106 1.63 -0.03 11.26
N ALA A 107 1.82 -0.92 10.29
CA ALA A 107 0.99 -0.98 9.09
C ALA A 107 -0.49 -1.23 9.45
N ALA A 108 -0.77 -2.16 10.35
CA ALA A 108 -2.11 -2.41 10.87
C ALA A 108 -2.69 -1.19 11.60
N TYR A 109 -1.87 -0.47 12.37
CA TYR A 109 -2.26 0.80 12.99
C TYR A 109 -2.67 1.84 11.95
N GLN A 110 -1.96 1.94 10.81
CA GLN A 110 -2.30 2.88 9.74
C GLN A 110 -3.71 2.65 9.19
N ILE A 111 -4.08 1.38 8.97
CA ILE A 111 -5.43 1.02 8.52
C ILE A 111 -6.49 1.46 9.53
N ASN A 112 -6.27 1.18 10.81
CA ASN A 112 -7.25 1.47 11.86
C ASN A 112 -7.38 2.95 12.22
N ARG A 113 -6.32 3.74 12.07
CA ARG A 113 -6.27 5.09 12.64
C ARG A 113 -6.09 6.20 11.60
N ASN A 114 -5.35 5.96 10.52
CA ASN A 114 -4.94 7.02 9.61
C ASN A 114 -5.56 6.90 8.21
N LEU A 115 -6.16 5.76 7.87
CA LEU A 115 -6.84 5.62 6.59
C LEU A 115 -8.03 6.59 6.44
N ALA A 116 -8.76 6.86 7.53
CA ALA A 116 -9.84 7.84 7.55
C ALA A 116 -9.38 9.25 7.12
N TRP A 117 -8.16 9.66 7.51
CA TRP A 117 -7.58 10.92 7.08
C TRP A 117 -7.33 10.96 5.57
N CYS A 118 -6.85 9.86 4.99
CA CYS A 118 -6.58 9.76 3.55
C CYS A 118 -7.87 9.94 2.74
N PHE A 119 -8.96 9.30 3.17
CA PHE A 119 -10.28 9.46 2.55
C PHE A 119 -10.84 10.87 2.74
N ALA A 120 -10.76 11.43 3.94
CA ALA A 120 -11.29 12.76 4.24
C ALA A 120 -10.64 13.88 3.41
N ASN A 121 -9.35 13.74 3.13
CA ASN A 121 -8.59 14.70 2.34
C ASN A 121 -8.65 14.42 0.83
N HIS A 122 -9.29 13.34 0.39
CA HIS A 122 -9.34 13.00 -1.03
C HIS A 122 -10.13 14.08 -1.81
N PRO A 123 -9.66 14.50 -3.01
CA PRO A 123 -10.29 15.61 -3.73
C PRO A 123 -11.66 15.23 -4.29
N ASP A 124 -11.85 13.95 -4.66
CA ASP A 124 -13.17 13.43 -4.99
C ASP A 124 -14.00 13.21 -3.72
N GLN A 125 -15.14 13.90 -3.62
CA GLN A 125 -16.08 13.79 -2.50
C GLN A 125 -16.70 12.40 -2.35
N ARG A 126 -16.71 11.58 -3.42
CA ARG A 126 -17.20 10.20 -3.37
C ARG A 126 -16.32 9.33 -2.49
N ALA A 127 -15.00 9.53 -2.52
CA ALA A 127 -14.07 8.80 -1.67
C ALA A 127 -14.41 8.95 -0.19
N LYS A 128 -14.78 10.17 0.25
CA LYS A 128 -15.15 10.45 1.64
C LYS A 128 -16.32 9.59 2.15
N ARG A 129 -17.20 9.15 1.25
CA ARG A 129 -18.36 8.28 1.54
C ARG A 129 -18.04 6.79 1.36
N SER A 130 -16.86 6.47 0.84
CA SER A 130 -16.38 5.11 0.59
C SER A 130 -15.42 4.60 1.67
N LEU A 131 -15.18 5.37 2.75
CA LEU A 131 -14.41 4.89 3.89
C LEU A 131 -15.06 3.61 4.43
N PRO A 132 -14.33 2.47 4.50
CA PRO A 132 -14.87 1.25 5.07
C PRO A 132 -15.29 1.44 6.53
N ASP A 133 -16.30 0.70 6.97
CA ASP A 133 -16.73 0.75 8.35
C ASP A 133 -15.67 0.18 9.31
N HIS A 134 -15.85 0.44 10.60
CA HIS A 134 -14.88 0.07 11.61
C HIS A 134 -14.61 -1.43 11.69
N ALA A 135 -15.61 -2.28 11.45
CA ALA A 135 -15.42 -3.73 11.51
C ALA A 135 -14.52 -4.20 10.35
N VAL A 136 -14.75 -3.67 9.15
CA VAL A 136 -13.90 -3.94 7.98
C VAL A 136 -12.47 -3.42 8.19
N LEU A 137 -12.30 -2.24 8.78
CA LEU A 137 -10.98 -1.70 9.10
C LEU A 137 -10.20 -2.62 10.07
N GLN A 138 -10.87 -3.12 11.11
CA GLN A 138 -10.26 -4.03 12.08
C GLN A 138 -9.85 -5.35 11.44
N GLU A 139 -10.72 -5.93 10.62
CA GLU A 139 -10.44 -7.18 9.90
C GLU A 139 -9.27 -6.99 8.93
N ALA A 140 -9.29 -5.92 8.14
CA ALA A 140 -8.21 -5.60 7.19
C ALA A 140 -6.88 -5.36 7.90
N ALA A 141 -6.89 -4.73 9.08
CA ALA A 141 -5.68 -4.50 9.86
C ALA A 141 -5.07 -5.81 10.41
N LEU A 142 -5.90 -6.71 10.91
CA LEU A 142 -5.46 -8.05 11.36
C LEU A 142 -4.91 -8.86 10.18
N TRP A 143 -5.65 -8.90 9.08
CA TRP A 143 -5.24 -9.58 7.86
C TRP A 143 -3.91 -9.03 7.32
N LEU A 144 -3.75 -7.69 7.31
CA LEU A 144 -2.53 -7.02 6.86
C LEU A 144 -1.33 -7.46 7.69
N HIS A 145 -1.46 -7.40 9.01
CA HIS A 145 -0.42 -7.77 9.95
C HIS A 145 0.08 -9.19 9.69
N GLU A 146 -0.84 -10.17 9.68
CA GLU A 146 -0.51 -11.57 9.44
C GLU A 146 0.14 -11.76 8.06
N ARG A 147 -0.39 -11.10 7.03
CA ARG A 147 0.10 -11.26 5.66
C ARG A 147 1.51 -10.72 5.46
N ILE A 148 1.87 -9.61 6.11
CA ILE A 148 3.23 -9.06 6.07
C ILE A 148 4.22 -10.05 6.68
N LEU A 149 3.88 -10.62 7.84
CA LEU A 149 4.75 -11.58 8.51
C LEU A 149 4.92 -12.86 7.71
N ASP A 150 3.84 -13.39 7.14
CA ASP A 150 3.89 -14.57 6.27
C ASP A 150 4.75 -14.33 5.04
N LEU A 151 4.56 -13.18 4.38
CA LEU A 151 5.33 -12.82 3.20
C LEU A 151 6.81 -12.63 3.52
N HIS A 152 7.12 -12.01 4.65
CA HIS A 152 8.51 -11.83 5.07
C HIS A 152 9.19 -13.17 5.37
N ARG A 153 8.49 -14.10 6.05
CA ARG A 153 9.01 -15.44 6.35
C ARG A 153 9.28 -16.25 5.08
N SER A 154 8.35 -16.24 4.12
CA SER A 154 8.48 -17.02 2.88
C SER A 154 9.62 -16.57 1.97
N LYS A 155 10.09 -15.34 2.13
CA LYS A 155 11.23 -14.78 1.37
C LYS A 155 12.58 -14.98 2.07
N ARG A 156 12.57 -15.39 3.34
CA ARG A 156 13.78 -15.69 4.12
C ARG A 156 14.07 -17.18 4.26
N SER A 157 13.11 -18.05 3.97
CA SER A 157 13.26 -19.51 3.91
C SER A 157 13.87 -19.95 2.60
#